data_AF-A0A089L714-F1
#
_entry.id   AF-A0A089L714-F1
#
_cell.length_a   1.000
_cell.length_b   1.000
_cell.length_c   1.000
_cell.angle_alpha   90.00
_cell.angle_beta   90.00
_cell.angle_gamma   90.00
#
_symmetry.space_group_name_H-M   'P 1'
#
loop_
_entity.id
_entity.type
_entity.pdbx_description
1 polymer ?
#
loop_
_entity_poly.entity_id
_entity_poly.type
_entity_poly.pdbx_seq_one_letter_code
_entity_poly.pdbx_strand_id
1 'polypeptide(L)'
;MSVLQWDHTVHYVNDLAQAIGAFRDNGLTASYGGSHKLWGTHNALSYFGLNYIEFLAIEDRELAASLDTPNLVVKDAVNLLPDHEGFSRVAIRTGDIEATASALEKQGLKLSPILDGRRLNAQGQWIEWRMLTIGGHYQGLVYPFVIEWKGSDGQREEELTAAGIIVPHPAGELTVRQAVFSVPDPVAAAAHWGEIFGLGEVPASSPAFPGDSVSLAIGDKVFEFRRGEERQMTQVIVSGDAPGLAGRTLNVAQGEYVFTAE
;
A
#
# COMPACT_ATOMS: atom_id res chain seq x y z
N MET A 1 1.74 -16.68 14.82
CA MET A 1 1.13 -15.80 13.80
C MET A 1 1.98 -15.91 12.56
N SER A 2 1.37 -15.95 11.38
CA SER A 2 2.08 -15.76 10.12
C SER A 2 2.83 -14.43 10.14
N VAL A 3 3.97 -14.37 9.46
CA VAL A 3 4.74 -13.12 9.36
C VAL A 3 3.95 -12.14 8.49
N LEU A 4 3.64 -10.96 9.05
CA LEU A 4 3.00 -9.88 8.31
C LEU A 4 4.04 -9.08 7.53
N GLN A 5 3.72 -8.77 6.28
CA GLN A 5 4.58 -8.02 5.36
C GLN A 5 3.79 -6.85 4.78
N TRP A 6 4.43 -5.71 4.54
CA TRP A 6 3.80 -4.64 3.77
C TRP A 6 3.82 -5.00 2.28
N ASP A 7 2.66 -5.30 1.71
CA ASP A 7 2.52 -5.78 0.33
C ASP A 7 2.57 -4.62 -0.66
N HIS A 8 1.72 -3.62 -0.47
CA HIS A 8 1.69 -2.46 -1.34
C HIS A 8 1.01 -1.27 -0.68
N THR A 9 1.16 -0.11 -1.31
CA THR A 9 0.40 1.09 -0.99
C THR A 9 -0.56 1.42 -2.12
N VAL A 10 -1.83 1.64 -1.77
CA VAL A 10 -2.84 2.12 -2.70
C VAL A 10 -2.78 3.65 -2.76
N HIS A 11 -2.60 4.18 -3.97
CA HIS A 11 -2.58 5.60 -4.28
C HIS A 11 -3.73 5.90 -5.25
N TYR A 12 -4.74 6.63 -4.79
CA TYR A 12 -5.85 7.05 -5.64
C TYR A 12 -5.42 8.15 -6.60
N VAL A 13 -5.67 7.93 -7.88
CA VAL A 13 -5.43 8.90 -8.96
C VAL A 13 -6.62 8.94 -9.89
N ASN A 14 -6.83 10.07 -10.55
CA ASN A 14 -7.87 10.23 -11.57
C ASN A 14 -7.41 9.69 -12.94
N ASP A 15 -6.11 9.79 -13.24
CA ASP A 15 -5.52 9.37 -14.51
C ASP A 15 -4.27 8.50 -14.29
N LEU A 16 -4.41 7.19 -14.58
CA LEU A 16 -3.30 6.24 -14.50
C LEU A 16 -2.14 6.61 -15.44
N ALA A 17 -2.41 7.16 -16.62
CA ALA A 17 -1.37 7.53 -17.58
C ALA A 17 -0.53 8.70 -17.07
N GLN A 18 -1.14 9.63 -16.33
CA GLN A 18 -0.43 10.72 -15.68
C GLN A 18 0.49 10.21 -14.57
N ALA A 19 0.00 9.31 -13.71
CA ALA A 19 0.81 8.69 -12.66
C ALA A 19 1.98 7.87 -13.23
N ILE A 20 1.72 7.06 -14.28
CA ILE A 20 2.75 6.32 -15.01
C ILE A 20 3.79 7.29 -15.60
N GLY A 21 3.34 8.39 -16.22
CA GLY A 21 4.21 9.42 -16.77
C GLY A 21 5.12 10.05 -15.72
N ALA A 22 4.56 10.42 -14.56
CA ALA A 22 5.32 11.01 -13.46
C ALA A 22 6.43 10.08 -12.94
N PHE A 23 6.14 8.77 -12.84
CA PHE A 23 7.15 7.76 -12.47
C PHE A 23 8.21 7.61 -13.57
N ARG A 24 7.79 7.45 -14.83
CA ARG A 24 8.69 7.31 -15.99
C ARG A 24 9.65 8.48 -16.10
N ASP A 25 9.16 9.71 -15.94
CA ASP A 25 9.95 10.94 -16.11
C ASP A 25 11.02 11.09 -14.99
N ASN A 26 10.93 10.29 -13.93
CA ASN A 26 11.92 10.20 -12.84
C ASN A 26 12.70 8.88 -12.86
N GLY A 27 12.65 8.12 -13.96
CA GLY A 27 13.38 6.86 -14.11
C GLY A 27 12.80 5.71 -13.28
N LEU A 28 11.54 5.80 -12.86
CA LEU A 28 10.80 4.72 -12.23
C LEU A 28 9.93 4.01 -13.27
N THR A 29 9.71 2.72 -13.05
CA THR A 29 8.94 1.86 -13.95
C THR A 29 7.56 1.64 -13.37
N ALA A 30 6.55 2.23 -13.99
CA ALA A 30 5.15 1.93 -13.73
C ALA A 30 4.48 1.49 -15.03
N SER A 31 3.55 0.55 -14.94
CA SER A 31 2.81 0.05 -16.11
C SER A 31 1.36 -0.26 -15.76
N TYR A 32 0.49 -0.29 -16.77
CA TYR A 32 -0.90 -0.66 -16.58
C TYR A 32 -0.98 -2.09 -16.02
N GLY A 33 -1.67 -2.25 -14.88
CA GLY A 33 -1.79 -3.53 -14.19
C GLY A 33 -2.99 -4.34 -14.68
N GLY A 34 -4.17 -3.72 -14.73
CA GLY A 34 -5.39 -4.39 -15.17
C GLY A 34 -6.66 -3.71 -14.68
N SER A 35 -7.80 -4.26 -15.12
CA SER A 35 -9.13 -3.82 -14.70
C SER A 35 -9.74 -4.82 -13.72
N HIS A 36 -10.26 -4.32 -12.61
CA HIS A 36 -11.09 -5.03 -11.65
C HIS A 36 -12.54 -5.00 -12.12
N LYS A 37 -12.87 -5.81 -13.12
CA LYS A 37 -14.21 -5.80 -13.76
C LYS A 37 -15.38 -6.07 -12.80
N LEU A 38 -15.12 -6.68 -11.63
CA LEU A 38 -16.12 -6.89 -10.59
C LEU A 38 -16.35 -5.67 -9.70
N TRP A 39 -15.43 -4.70 -9.72
CA TRP A 39 -15.38 -3.57 -8.79
C TRP A 39 -15.44 -2.20 -9.47
N GLY A 40 -15.33 -2.12 -10.80
CA GLY A 40 -15.37 -0.85 -11.52
C GLY A 40 -14.12 0.02 -11.34
N THR A 41 -13.00 -0.56 -10.88
CA THR A 41 -11.70 0.13 -10.78
C THR A 41 -10.68 -0.51 -11.71
N HIS A 42 -9.60 0.21 -12.00
CA HIS A 42 -8.43 -0.32 -12.70
C HIS A 42 -7.16 0.25 -12.09
N ASN A 43 -6.01 -0.35 -12.38
CA ASN A 43 -4.76 0.05 -11.76
C ASN A 43 -3.56 0.15 -12.71
N ALA A 44 -2.55 0.86 -12.23
CA ALA A 44 -1.17 0.81 -12.71
C ALA A 44 -0.24 0.47 -11.53
N LEU A 45 0.83 -0.27 -11.81
CA LEU A 45 1.67 -0.90 -10.80
C LEU A 45 3.13 -0.50 -11.01
N SER A 46 3.83 -0.18 -9.91
CA SER A 46 5.28 0.04 -9.87
C SER A 46 5.90 -0.85 -8.78
N TYR A 47 6.67 -1.86 -9.19
CA TYR A 47 7.24 -2.87 -8.30
C TYR A 47 8.65 -2.51 -7.81
N PHE A 48 8.90 -2.74 -6.52
CA PHE A 48 10.18 -2.59 -5.82
C PHE A 48 10.55 -3.93 -5.14
N GLY A 49 10.64 -4.98 -5.96
CA GLY A 49 10.55 -6.38 -5.53
C GLY A 49 9.09 -6.82 -5.41
N LEU A 50 8.75 -7.63 -4.39
CA LEU A 50 7.35 -7.99 -4.13
C LEU A 50 6.50 -6.83 -3.57
N ASN A 51 7.13 -5.82 -2.95
CA ASN A 51 6.43 -4.62 -2.55
C ASN A 51 6.19 -3.71 -3.75
N TYR A 52 5.01 -3.09 -3.85
CA TYR A 52 4.70 -2.21 -4.98
C TYR A 52 3.80 -1.03 -4.62
N ILE A 53 3.70 -0.08 -5.54
CA ILE A 53 2.73 1.00 -5.51
C ILE A 53 1.60 0.64 -6.48
N GLU A 54 0.37 0.62 -5.97
CA GLU A 54 -0.84 0.49 -6.78
C GLU A 54 -1.46 1.88 -6.98
N PHE A 55 -1.30 2.43 -8.18
CA PHE A 55 -2.14 3.55 -8.61
C PHE A 55 -3.51 3.01 -8.96
N LEU A 56 -4.56 3.43 -8.26
CA LEU A 56 -5.91 2.95 -8.46
C LEU A 56 -6.80 4.11 -8.93
N ALA A 57 -7.53 3.89 -10.02
CA ALA A 57 -8.51 4.83 -10.55
C ALA A 57 -9.87 4.15 -10.78
N ILE A 58 -10.92 4.94 -10.91
CA ILE A 58 -12.27 4.45 -11.18
C ILE A 58 -12.46 4.34 -12.69
N GLU A 59 -12.69 3.12 -13.17
CA GLU A 59 -12.97 2.81 -14.58
C GLU A 59 -14.47 2.93 -14.89
N ASP A 60 -15.32 2.43 -13.98
CA ASP A 60 -16.78 2.45 -14.05
C ASP A 60 -17.34 2.89 -12.70
N ARG A 61 -17.72 4.17 -12.61
CA ARG A 61 -18.19 4.78 -11.37
C ARG A 61 -19.56 4.28 -10.94
N GLU A 62 -20.45 3.95 -11.89
CA GLU A 62 -21.78 3.43 -11.57
C GLU A 62 -21.65 2.07 -10.91
N LEU A 63 -20.86 1.18 -11.52
CA LEU A 63 -20.55 -0.13 -10.96
C LEU A 63 -19.84 -0.02 -9.59
N ALA A 64 -18.83 0.84 -9.48
CA ALA A 64 -18.08 1.03 -8.23
C ALA A 64 -18.97 1.56 -7.08
N ALA A 65 -19.91 2.44 -7.39
CA ALA A 65 -20.83 3.01 -6.41
C ALA A 65 -21.96 2.04 -6.00
N SER A 66 -22.33 1.11 -6.89
CA SER A 66 -23.40 0.13 -6.65
C SER A 66 -22.90 -1.18 -6.04
N LEU A 67 -21.65 -1.27 -5.58
CA LEU A 67 -21.11 -2.50 -5.01
C LEU A 67 -21.79 -2.87 -3.69
N ASP A 68 -22.53 -3.98 -3.72
CA ASP A 68 -23.03 -4.63 -2.51
C ASP A 68 -21.89 -5.27 -1.69
N THR A 69 -20.75 -5.56 -2.33
CA THR A 69 -19.59 -6.15 -1.67
C THR A 69 -18.91 -5.14 -0.72
N PRO A 70 -18.55 -5.54 0.52
CA PRO A 70 -17.87 -4.68 1.49
C PRO A 70 -16.37 -4.50 1.16
N ASN A 71 -16.07 -3.89 0.02
CA ASN A 71 -14.71 -3.50 -0.36
C ASN A 71 -14.48 -2.02 -0.03
N LEU A 72 -13.88 -1.74 1.14
CA LEU A 72 -13.63 -0.37 1.58
C LEU A 72 -12.61 0.39 0.72
N VAL A 73 -11.71 -0.30 0.02
CA VAL A 73 -10.79 0.36 -0.93
C VAL A 73 -11.61 1.02 -2.05
N VAL A 74 -12.52 0.28 -2.66
CA VAL A 74 -13.34 0.81 -3.75
C VAL A 74 -14.33 1.86 -3.26
N LYS A 75 -14.97 1.61 -2.11
CA LYS A 75 -15.92 2.58 -1.52
C LYS A 75 -15.25 3.92 -1.22
N ASP A 76 -14.04 3.91 -0.66
CA ASP A 76 -13.30 5.13 -0.39
C ASP A 76 -12.86 5.82 -1.68
N ALA A 77 -12.42 5.08 -2.70
CA ALA A 77 -12.10 5.65 -4.01
C ALA A 77 -13.31 6.39 -4.60
N VAL A 78 -14.52 5.83 -4.52
CA VAL A 78 -15.76 6.48 -5.01
C VAL A 78 -16.05 7.77 -4.25
N ASN A 79 -15.82 7.79 -2.93
CA ASN A 79 -16.09 8.94 -2.08
C ASN A 79 -15.05 10.07 -2.24
N LEU A 80 -13.79 9.71 -2.50
CA LEU A 80 -12.67 10.65 -2.52
C LEU A 80 -12.38 11.18 -3.92
N LEU A 81 -12.46 10.34 -4.95
CA LEU A 81 -12.25 10.78 -6.32
C LEU A 81 -13.52 11.45 -6.86
N PRO A 82 -13.42 12.49 -7.70
CA PRO A 82 -12.18 13.02 -8.27
C PRO A 82 -11.47 14.08 -7.41
N ASP A 83 -12.06 14.51 -6.31
CA ASP A 83 -11.62 15.72 -5.58
C ASP A 83 -10.34 15.51 -4.76
N HIS A 84 -10.05 14.27 -4.35
CA HIS A 84 -8.93 13.93 -3.47
C HIS A 84 -8.11 12.75 -4.03
N GLU A 85 -7.06 13.09 -4.79
CA GLU A 85 -6.01 12.16 -5.22
C GLU A 85 -4.87 12.11 -4.18
N GLY A 86 -4.44 10.92 -3.79
CA GLY A 86 -3.43 10.72 -2.74
C GLY A 86 -3.37 9.29 -2.22
N PHE A 87 -2.49 9.04 -1.24
CA PHE A 87 -2.40 7.74 -0.59
C PHE A 87 -3.69 7.42 0.18
N SER A 88 -4.21 6.20 -0.01
CA SER A 88 -5.39 5.73 0.72
C SER A 88 -5.01 4.90 1.94
N ARG A 89 -4.43 3.72 1.69
CA ARG A 89 -4.10 2.74 2.72
C ARG A 89 -3.02 1.79 2.22
N VAL A 90 -2.35 1.16 3.17
CA VAL A 90 -1.45 0.05 2.91
C VAL A 90 -2.20 -1.29 2.91
N ALA A 91 -1.69 -2.23 2.13
CA ALA A 91 -2.06 -3.64 2.20
C ALA A 91 -1.02 -4.38 3.04
N ILE A 92 -1.49 -5.18 3.99
CA ILE A 92 -0.66 -6.10 4.78
C ILE A 92 -0.86 -7.50 4.24
N ARG A 93 0.21 -8.10 3.72
CA ARG A 93 0.22 -9.49 3.28
C ARG A 93 0.47 -10.44 4.42
N THR A 94 -0.23 -11.55 4.36
CA THR A 94 -0.11 -12.70 5.27
C THR A 94 -0.05 -13.98 4.45
N GLY A 95 0.44 -15.07 5.06
CA GLY A 95 0.37 -16.43 4.51
C GLY A 95 -0.77 -17.28 5.09
N ASP A 96 -1.60 -16.70 5.95
CA ASP A 96 -2.80 -17.32 6.53
C ASP A 96 -3.82 -16.23 6.88
N ILE A 97 -4.67 -15.90 5.90
CA ILE A 97 -5.67 -14.82 6.05
C ILE A 97 -6.74 -15.16 7.08
N GLU A 98 -7.11 -16.42 7.26
CA GLU A 98 -8.06 -16.87 8.27
C GLU A 98 -7.52 -16.68 9.69
N ALA A 99 -6.27 -17.07 9.95
CA ALA A 99 -5.64 -16.86 11.24
C ALA A 99 -5.47 -15.36 11.54
N THR A 100 -5.15 -14.57 10.51
CA THR A 100 -5.02 -13.11 10.63
C THR A 100 -6.37 -12.46 10.94
N ALA A 101 -7.44 -12.87 10.24
CA ALA A 101 -8.80 -12.42 10.51
C ALA A 101 -9.21 -12.74 11.95
N SER A 102 -9.01 -13.98 12.40
CA SER A 102 -9.34 -14.39 13.77
C SER A 102 -8.58 -13.59 14.83
N ALA A 103 -7.31 -13.23 14.57
CA ALA A 103 -6.54 -12.38 15.48
C ALA A 103 -7.11 -10.96 15.56
N LEU A 104 -7.45 -10.35 14.42
CA LEU A 104 -8.03 -9.00 14.35
C LEU A 104 -9.43 -8.93 14.99
N GLU A 105 -10.26 -9.96 14.80
CA GLU A 105 -11.59 -10.05 15.45
C GLU A 105 -11.48 -10.14 16.97
N LYS A 106 -10.47 -10.86 17.50
CA LYS A 106 -10.21 -10.92 18.95
C LYS A 106 -9.81 -9.57 19.54
N GLN A 107 -9.25 -8.67 18.71
CA GLN A 107 -8.97 -7.28 19.06
C GLN A 107 -10.22 -6.37 18.93
N GLY A 108 -11.39 -6.94 18.63
CA GLY A 108 -12.65 -6.20 18.52
C GLY A 108 -12.82 -5.44 17.21
N LEU A 109 -11.98 -5.71 16.19
CA LEU A 109 -12.10 -5.05 14.89
C LEU A 109 -13.26 -5.62 14.07
N LYS A 110 -13.93 -4.75 13.32
CA LYS A 110 -15.01 -5.14 12.41
C LYS A 110 -14.43 -5.44 11.04
N LEU A 111 -14.44 -6.70 10.63
CA LEU A 111 -13.90 -7.13 9.35
C LEU A 111 -15.02 -7.30 8.31
N SER A 112 -14.68 -7.09 7.04
CA SER A 112 -15.47 -7.67 5.95
C SER A 112 -15.32 -9.19 5.94
N PRO A 113 -16.21 -9.94 5.26
CA PRO A 113 -15.89 -11.29 4.82
C PRO A 113 -14.57 -11.32 4.03
N ILE A 114 -13.91 -12.47 4.00
CA ILE A 114 -12.81 -12.72 3.07
C ILE A 114 -13.40 -12.78 1.66
N LEU A 115 -12.84 -11.98 0.76
CA LEU A 115 -13.26 -11.83 -0.62
C LEU A 115 -12.18 -12.42 -1.54
N ASP A 116 -12.62 -13.18 -2.55
CA ASP A 116 -11.75 -13.59 -3.65
C ASP A 116 -11.61 -12.45 -4.66
N GLY A 117 -10.37 -12.00 -4.87
CA GLY A 117 -10.00 -11.04 -5.89
C GLY A 117 -9.30 -11.72 -7.06
N ARG A 118 -9.54 -11.22 -8.28
CA ARG A 118 -8.82 -11.66 -9.46
C ARG A 118 -8.73 -10.59 -10.53
N ARG A 119 -7.64 -10.60 -11.30
CA ARG A 119 -7.45 -9.78 -12.49
C ARG A 119 -6.69 -10.55 -13.56
N LEU A 120 -6.81 -10.12 -14.81
CA LEU A 120 -5.98 -10.59 -15.92
C LEU A 120 -4.70 -9.75 -16.00
N ASN A 121 -3.54 -10.39 -16.20
CA ASN A 121 -2.31 -9.69 -16.56
C ASN A 121 -2.26 -9.39 -18.07
N ALA A 122 -1.18 -8.73 -18.53
CA ALA A 122 -0.99 -8.39 -19.95
C ALA A 122 -0.91 -9.62 -20.87
N GLN A 123 -0.55 -10.78 -20.33
CA GLN A 123 -0.50 -12.07 -21.03
C GLN A 123 -1.82 -12.85 -20.97
N GLY A 124 -2.88 -12.28 -20.36
CA GLY A 124 -4.18 -12.92 -20.22
C GLY A 124 -4.24 -14.04 -19.17
N GLN A 125 -3.24 -14.14 -18.29
CA GLN A 125 -3.22 -15.09 -17.18
C GLN A 125 -3.94 -14.50 -15.97
N TRP A 126 -4.63 -15.36 -15.20
CA TRP A 126 -5.28 -14.96 -13.96
C TRP A 126 -4.27 -14.75 -12.84
N ILE A 127 -4.36 -13.59 -12.20
CA ILE A 127 -3.75 -13.31 -10.90
C ILE A 127 -4.90 -13.35 -9.89
N GLU A 128 -4.78 -14.21 -8.89
CA GLU A 128 -5.81 -14.47 -7.88
C GLU A 128 -5.25 -14.17 -6.48
N TRP A 129 -6.09 -13.59 -5.62
CA TRP A 129 -5.76 -13.33 -4.22
C TRP A 129 -7.01 -13.39 -3.36
N ARG A 130 -6.81 -13.48 -2.05
CA ARG A 130 -7.86 -13.30 -1.04
C ARG A 130 -7.60 -12.00 -0.31
N MET A 131 -8.65 -11.28 0.07
CA MET A 131 -8.51 -10.06 0.86
C MET A 131 -9.67 -9.83 1.81
N LEU A 132 -9.43 -9.08 2.87
CA LEU A 132 -10.47 -8.52 3.73
C LEU A 132 -10.14 -7.08 4.06
N THR A 133 -11.16 -6.27 4.32
CA THR A 133 -11.00 -4.89 4.76
C THR A 133 -11.41 -4.74 6.22
N ILE A 134 -10.72 -3.86 6.94
CA ILE A 134 -10.97 -3.55 8.34
C ILE A 134 -11.78 -2.26 8.40
N GLY A 135 -12.97 -2.31 9.00
CA GLY A 135 -13.88 -1.18 9.12
C GLY A 135 -13.46 -0.19 10.20
N GLY A 136 -13.75 1.08 9.96
CA GLY A 136 -13.48 2.18 10.89
C GLY A 136 -12.05 2.70 10.78
N HIS A 137 -11.60 3.37 11.84
CA HIS A 137 -10.31 4.03 11.91
C HIS A 137 -9.85 4.13 13.38
N TYR A 138 -8.57 4.39 13.61
CA TYR A 138 -8.06 4.80 14.91
C TYR A 138 -7.71 6.28 14.86
N GLN A 139 -8.42 7.11 15.65
CA GLN A 139 -8.23 8.57 15.67
C GLN A 139 -8.25 9.26 14.28
N GLY A 140 -9.05 8.69 13.36
CA GLY A 140 -9.20 9.13 11.97
C GLY A 140 -8.23 8.48 10.99
N LEU A 141 -7.16 7.84 11.44
CA LEU A 141 -6.29 7.04 10.58
C LEU A 141 -6.99 5.72 10.22
N VAL A 142 -7.34 5.56 8.95
CA VAL A 142 -7.97 4.34 8.43
C VAL A 142 -7.07 3.13 8.57
N TYR A 143 -7.65 1.96 8.80
CA TYR A 143 -6.88 0.73 8.92
C TYR A 143 -6.34 0.24 7.56
N PRO A 144 -5.20 -0.46 7.57
CA PRO A 144 -4.78 -1.32 6.48
C PRO A 144 -5.86 -2.34 6.09
N PHE A 145 -5.73 -2.93 4.90
CA PHE A 145 -6.45 -4.14 4.56
C PHE A 145 -5.49 -5.32 4.49
N VAL A 146 -6.02 -6.54 4.62
CA VAL A 146 -5.21 -7.76 4.62
C VAL A 146 -5.36 -8.46 3.28
N ILE A 147 -4.25 -8.94 2.73
CA ILE A 147 -4.20 -9.67 1.46
C ILE A 147 -3.42 -10.97 1.64
N GLU A 148 -3.80 -11.99 0.88
CA GLU A 148 -3.05 -13.23 0.77
C GLU A 148 -3.02 -13.66 -0.71
N TRP A 149 -1.82 -13.84 -1.23
CA TRP A 149 -1.61 -14.35 -2.58
C TRP A 149 -1.62 -15.87 -2.59
N LYS A 150 -1.99 -16.45 -3.72
CA LYS A 150 -1.80 -17.87 -3.98
C LYS A 150 -0.32 -18.19 -4.17
N GLY A 151 0.18 -19.22 -3.51
CA GLY A 151 1.58 -19.66 -3.59
C GLY A 151 2.49 -18.99 -2.57
N SER A 152 3.79 -19.32 -2.60
CA SER A 152 4.79 -18.68 -1.74
C SER A 152 5.31 -17.38 -2.34
N ASP A 153 5.95 -16.55 -1.51
CA ASP A 153 6.60 -15.31 -1.95
C ASP A 153 7.65 -15.55 -3.03
N GLY A 154 8.51 -16.56 -2.85
CA GLY A 154 9.55 -16.89 -3.83
C GLY A 154 8.95 -17.32 -5.17
N GLN A 155 7.92 -18.17 -5.15
CA GLN A 155 7.20 -18.56 -6.37
C GLN A 155 6.58 -17.34 -7.05
N ARG A 156 5.95 -16.47 -6.27
CA ARG A 156 5.32 -15.26 -6.78
C ARG A 156 6.33 -14.31 -7.42
N GLU A 157 7.48 -14.09 -6.78
CA GLU A 157 8.54 -13.23 -7.30
C GLU A 157 9.12 -13.77 -8.60
N GLU A 158 9.41 -15.08 -8.65
CA GLU A 158 9.87 -15.78 -9.85
C GLU A 158 8.86 -15.65 -11.00
N GLU A 159 7.58 -15.90 -10.75
CA GLU A 159 6.51 -15.81 -11.75
C GLU A 159 6.35 -14.39 -12.30
N LEU A 160 6.33 -13.38 -11.44
CA LEU A 160 6.19 -11.99 -11.84
C LEU A 160 7.43 -11.48 -12.60
N THR A 161 8.62 -11.92 -12.21
CA THR A 161 9.87 -11.58 -12.92
C THR A 161 9.90 -12.24 -14.30
N ALA A 162 9.56 -13.53 -14.38
CA ALA A 162 9.50 -14.27 -15.64
C ALA A 162 8.44 -13.70 -16.60
N ALA A 163 7.34 -13.17 -16.08
CA ALA A 163 6.30 -12.50 -16.85
C ALA A 163 6.67 -11.06 -17.30
N GLY A 164 7.83 -10.54 -16.89
CA GLY A 164 8.26 -9.18 -17.19
C GLY A 164 7.43 -8.11 -16.47
N ILE A 165 6.84 -8.45 -15.32
CA ILE A 165 6.06 -7.53 -14.49
C ILE A 165 6.96 -6.84 -13.46
N ILE A 166 7.77 -7.62 -12.73
CA ILE A 166 8.87 -7.07 -11.93
C ILE A 166 10.04 -6.85 -12.89
N VAL A 167 10.39 -5.58 -13.10
CA VAL A 167 11.49 -5.16 -13.97
C VAL A 167 12.31 -4.08 -13.29
N PRO A 168 13.61 -3.95 -13.61
CA PRO A 168 14.45 -2.90 -13.04
C PRO A 168 13.91 -1.49 -13.32
N HIS A 169 14.17 -0.58 -12.39
CA HIS A 169 13.95 0.84 -12.58
C HIS A 169 15.16 1.47 -13.31
N PRO A 170 14.96 2.26 -14.38
CA PRO A 170 16.06 2.99 -15.02
C PRO A 170 16.91 3.86 -14.09
N ALA A 171 16.32 4.35 -12.99
CA ALA A 171 17.00 5.15 -11.99
C ALA A 171 18.03 4.36 -11.15
N GLY A 172 17.92 3.03 -11.09
CA GLY A 172 18.78 2.16 -10.30
C GLY A 172 17.99 1.16 -9.45
N GLU A 173 18.72 0.40 -8.63
CA GLU A 173 18.14 -0.56 -7.70
C GLU A 173 17.50 0.20 -6.53
N LEU A 174 16.19 0.03 -6.34
CA LEU A 174 15.41 0.79 -5.36
C LEU A 174 14.55 -0.16 -4.52
N THR A 175 14.45 0.13 -3.23
CA THR A 175 13.65 -0.61 -2.26
C THR A 175 12.77 0.35 -1.49
N VAL A 176 11.48 0.04 -1.38
CA VAL A 176 10.58 0.71 -0.44
C VAL A 176 10.97 0.33 0.98
N ARG A 177 11.28 1.33 1.80
CA ARG A 177 11.76 1.16 3.19
C ARG A 177 10.69 1.48 4.21
N GLN A 178 9.90 2.52 3.96
CA GLN A 178 9.08 3.10 5.02
C GLN A 178 7.80 3.76 4.48
N ALA A 179 6.70 3.59 5.22
CA ALA A 179 5.49 4.38 5.06
C ALA A 179 5.39 5.36 6.24
N VAL A 180 5.13 6.63 5.95
CA VAL A 180 4.95 7.68 6.96
C VAL A 180 3.48 8.04 7.03
N PHE A 181 2.91 7.94 8.23
CA PHE A 181 1.53 8.28 8.56
C PHE A 181 1.53 9.54 9.43
N SER A 182 0.84 10.57 8.98
CA SER A 182 0.65 11.77 9.80
C SER A 182 -0.56 11.60 10.70
N VAL A 183 -0.34 11.69 12.03
CA VAL A 183 -1.35 11.42 13.05
C VAL A 183 -1.28 12.41 14.23
N PRO A 184 -2.40 12.72 14.90
CA PRO A 184 -2.40 13.66 16.03
C PRO A 184 -1.57 13.17 17.23
N ASP A 185 -1.58 11.86 17.49
CA ASP A 185 -0.85 11.22 18.58
C ASP A 185 -0.06 10.00 18.08
N PRO A 186 1.23 10.17 17.72
CA PRO A 186 2.08 9.09 17.23
C PRO A 186 2.22 7.93 18.20
N VAL A 187 2.29 8.21 19.51
CA VAL A 187 2.47 7.18 20.54
C VAL A 187 1.23 6.32 20.64
N ALA A 188 0.05 6.94 20.70
CA ALA A 188 -1.22 6.21 20.77
C ALA A 188 -1.49 5.42 19.48
N ALA A 189 -1.25 6.00 18.31
CA ALA A 189 -1.45 5.33 17.03
C ALA A 189 -0.51 4.12 16.84
N ALA A 190 0.78 4.27 17.17
CA ALA A 190 1.74 3.20 17.09
C ALA A 190 1.46 2.10 18.12
N ALA A 191 1.10 2.44 19.36
CA ALA A 191 0.72 1.46 20.36
C ALA A 191 -0.50 0.64 19.90
N HIS A 192 -1.52 1.30 19.34
CA HIS A 192 -2.71 0.64 18.82
C HIS A 192 -2.38 -0.28 17.63
N TRP A 193 -1.66 0.20 16.61
CA TRP A 193 -1.28 -0.64 15.47
C TRP A 193 -0.33 -1.76 15.87
N GLY A 194 0.60 -1.51 16.80
CA GLY A 194 1.50 -2.51 17.37
C GLY A 194 0.74 -3.64 18.06
N GLU A 195 -0.28 -3.31 18.85
CA GLU A 195 -1.12 -4.30 19.52
C GLU A 195 -1.96 -5.13 18.53
N ILE A 196 -2.70 -4.48 17.62
CA ILE A 196 -3.66 -5.21 16.77
C ILE A 196 -3.00 -6.02 15.66
N PHE A 197 -1.84 -5.57 15.17
CA PHE A 197 -1.09 -6.27 14.12
C PHE A 197 0.11 -7.05 14.67
N GLY A 198 0.39 -6.99 15.98
CA GLY A 198 1.54 -7.67 16.58
C GLY A 198 2.88 -7.13 16.08
N LEU A 199 2.97 -5.82 15.81
CA LEU A 199 4.18 -5.17 15.31
C LEU A 199 5.01 -4.63 16.47
N GLY A 200 6.33 -4.83 16.40
CA GLY A 200 7.26 -4.34 17.40
C GLY A 200 7.76 -2.94 17.08
N GLU A 201 7.92 -2.11 18.11
CA GLU A 201 8.59 -0.81 17.97
C GLU A 201 10.06 -0.97 17.57
N VAL A 202 10.53 -0.06 16.71
CA VAL A 202 11.93 0.04 16.29
C VAL A 202 12.44 1.47 16.48
N PRO A 203 13.77 1.66 16.61
CA PRO A 203 14.35 3.01 16.68
C PRO A 203 13.89 3.86 15.51
N ALA A 204 13.54 5.12 15.79
CA ALA A 204 13.15 6.06 14.75
C ALA A 204 14.28 6.23 13.72
N SER A 205 13.91 6.29 12.44
CA SER A 205 14.83 6.55 11.32
C SER A 205 15.38 7.98 11.31
N SER A 206 14.77 8.90 12.07
CA SER A 206 15.25 10.27 12.28
C SER A 206 15.28 10.61 13.78
N PRO A 207 16.35 11.23 14.29
CA PRO A 207 16.45 11.66 15.70
C PRO A 207 15.59 12.89 16.03
N ALA A 208 14.53 13.15 15.26
CA ALA A 208 13.55 14.18 15.61
C ALA A 208 12.96 13.88 16.99
N PHE A 209 12.66 14.94 17.74
CA PHE A 209 12.46 14.93 19.18
C PHE A 209 11.60 13.76 19.71
N PRO A 210 11.89 13.24 20.93
CA PRO A 210 11.07 12.20 21.54
C PRO A 210 9.58 12.59 21.56
N GLY A 211 8.72 11.77 20.94
CA GLY A 211 7.27 12.00 20.85
C GLY A 211 6.79 12.70 19.57
N ASP A 212 7.69 13.09 18.65
CA ASP A 212 7.32 13.58 17.32
C ASP A 212 7.09 12.45 16.30
N SER A 213 7.71 11.30 16.54
CA SER A 213 7.45 10.09 15.76
C SER A 213 7.62 8.81 16.57
N VAL A 214 6.94 7.74 16.15
CA VAL A 214 7.13 6.36 16.64
C VAL A 214 7.11 5.43 15.43
N SER A 215 7.98 4.41 15.43
CA SER A 215 8.16 3.50 14.30
C SER A 215 7.89 2.05 14.70
N LEU A 216 7.14 1.32 13.86
CA LEU A 216 6.87 -0.10 14.00
C LEU A 216 7.52 -0.88 12.85
N ALA A 217 8.14 -2.02 13.15
CA ALA A 217 8.63 -2.94 12.13
C ALA A 217 7.48 -3.75 11.52
N ILE A 218 7.50 -3.86 10.20
CA ILE A 218 6.66 -4.79 9.42
C ILE A 218 7.53 -5.51 8.38
N GLY A 219 7.91 -6.74 8.71
CA GLY A 219 8.89 -7.48 7.91
C GLY A 219 10.27 -6.78 7.94
N ASP A 220 10.79 -6.47 6.75
CA ASP A 220 12.04 -5.71 6.55
C ASP A 220 11.79 -4.19 6.42
N LYS A 221 10.55 -3.72 6.62
CA LYS A 221 10.12 -2.33 6.42
C LYS A 221 9.59 -1.69 7.70
N VAL A 222 9.28 -0.40 7.61
CA VAL A 222 8.85 0.40 8.76
C VAL A 222 7.54 1.15 8.47
N PHE A 223 6.65 1.15 9.45
CA PHE A 223 5.55 2.11 9.55
C PHE A 223 5.92 3.17 10.58
N GLU A 224 6.14 4.41 10.14
CA GLU A 224 6.36 5.55 11.03
C GLU A 224 5.10 6.37 11.17
N PHE A 225 4.71 6.58 12.42
CA PHE A 225 3.68 7.52 12.80
C PHE A 225 4.37 8.82 13.18
N ARG A 226 4.05 9.90 12.50
CA ARG A 226 4.63 11.23 12.72
C ARG A 226 3.53 12.20 13.15
N ARG A 227 3.86 13.12 14.05
CA ARG A 227 2.90 14.10 14.56
C ARG A 227 2.41 15.01 13.43
N GLY A 228 1.10 15.10 13.28
CA GLY A 228 0.40 16.01 12.37
C GLY A 228 -1.12 15.83 12.41
N GLU A 229 -1.86 16.51 11.54
CA GLU A 229 -3.34 16.60 11.61
C GLU A 229 -4.06 15.93 10.43
N GLU A 230 -3.31 15.40 9.48
CA GLU A 230 -3.81 14.88 8.20
C GLU A 230 -4.52 13.53 8.36
N ARG A 231 -4.19 12.74 9.39
CA ARG A 231 -4.82 11.44 9.71
C ARG A 231 -4.74 10.43 8.56
N GLN A 232 -3.65 10.45 7.81
CA GLN A 232 -3.45 9.63 6.61
C GLN A 232 -1.97 9.33 6.37
N MET A 233 -1.71 8.40 5.45
CA MET A 233 -0.36 8.21 4.91
C MET A 233 0.03 9.42 4.06
N THR A 234 1.23 9.95 4.24
CA THR A 234 1.71 11.15 3.54
C THR A 234 2.97 10.89 2.71
N GLN A 235 3.83 9.96 3.13
CA GLN A 235 5.09 9.69 2.44
C GLN A 235 5.37 8.20 2.28
N VAL A 236 5.96 7.83 1.13
CA VAL A 236 6.70 6.58 0.93
C VAL A 236 8.18 6.94 0.87
N ILE A 237 9.00 6.34 1.73
CA ILE A 237 10.46 6.46 1.67
C ILE A 237 11.02 5.29 0.87
N VAL A 238 11.80 5.62 -0.16
CA VAL A 238 12.47 4.68 -1.05
C VAL A 238 13.98 4.93 -0.94
N SER A 239 14.77 3.88 -0.80
CA SER A 239 16.23 3.99 -0.79
C SER A 239 16.86 3.01 -1.77
N GLY A 240 18.11 3.25 -2.14
CA GLY A 240 18.86 2.34 -3.01
C GLY A 240 19.96 3.04 -3.79
N ASP A 241 20.61 2.29 -4.68
CA ASP A 241 21.65 2.80 -5.58
C ASP A 241 21.02 3.54 -6.77
N ALA A 242 20.51 4.74 -6.49
CA ALA A 242 19.92 5.64 -7.47
C ALA A 242 20.41 7.10 -7.26
N PRO A 243 21.66 7.42 -7.66
CA PRO A 243 22.28 8.72 -7.38
C PRO A 243 21.48 9.91 -7.93
N GLY A 244 20.75 9.74 -9.03
CA GLY A 244 19.90 10.77 -9.63
C GLY A 244 18.60 11.07 -8.86
N LEU A 245 18.24 10.21 -7.90
CA LEU A 245 17.07 10.35 -7.04
C LEU A 245 17.42 10.69 -5.59
N ALA A 246 18.61 10.36 -5.11
CA ALA A 246 19.00 10.60 -3.72
C ALA A 246 18.75 12.05 -3.26
N GLY A 247 18.00 12.21 -2.17
CA GLY A 247 17.62 13.50 -1.59
C GLY A 247 16.47 14.22 -2.29
N ARG A 248 15.83 13.60 -3.30
CA ARG A 248 14.70 14.19 -4.03
C ARG A 248 13.37 13.70 -3.48
N THR A 249 12.35 14.54 -3.63
CA THR A 249 10.94 14.17 -3.43
C THR A 249 10.21 14.25 -4.76
N LEU A 250 9.53 13.18 -5.14
CA LEU A 250 8.58 13.15 -6.24
C LEU A 250 7.17 13.25 -5.68
N ASN A 251 6.40 14.21 -6.17
CA ASN A 251 4.98 14.32 -5.84
C ASN A 251 4.16 13.74 -6.98
N VAL A 252 3.23 12.84 -6.65
CA VAL A 252 2.14 12.42 -7.52
C VAL A 252 0.87 12.78 -6.78
N ALA A 253 0.09 13.73 -7.32
CA ALA A 253 -1.01 14.34 -6.57
C ALA A 253 -0.59 14.79 -5.15
N GLN A 254 -1.27 14.32 -4.10
CA GLN A 254 -0.96 14.63 -2.70
C GLN A 254 0.00 13.62 -2.04
N GLY A 255 0.44 12.58 -2.77
CA GLY A 255 1.38 11.59 -2.25
C GLY A 255 2.84 11.97 -2.52
N GLU A 256 3.67 11.92 -1.49
CA GLU A 256 5.11 12.19 -1.58
C GLU A 256 5.93 10.88 -1.61
N TYR A 257 6.78 10.74 -2.62
CA TYR A 257 7.78 9.68 -2.71
C TYR A 257 9.15 10.30 -2.43
N VAL A 258 9.73 10.00 -1.28
CA VAL A 258 10.98 10.57 -0.80
C VAL A 258 12.11 9.57 -1.03
N PHE A 259 13.14 9.98 -1.76
CA PHE A 259 14.27 9.14 -2.10
C PHE A 259 15.47 9.45 -1.22
N THR A 260 15.99 8.47 -0.51
CA THR A 260 17.19 8.61 0.35
C THR A 260 18.35 7.82 -0.22
N ALA A 261 19.57 8.26 0.08
CA ALA A 261 20.75 7.41 -0.11
C ALA A 261 20.68 6.22 0.85
N GLU A 262 21.39 5.13 0.51
CA GLU A 262 21.70 4.06 1.46
C GLU A 262 22.79 4.47 2.46
#